data_AF-Q2Q1G5-F1
#
_entry.id   AF-Q2Q1G5-F1
#
_cell.length_a   1.000
_cell.length_b   1.000
_cell.length_c   1.000
_cell.angle_alpha   90.00
_cell.angle_beta   90.00
_cell.angle_gamma   90.00
#
_symmetry.space_group_name_H-M   'P 1'
#
loop_
_entity.id
_entity.type
_entity.pdbx_description
1 polymer ?
#
loop_
_entity_poly.entity_id
_entity_poly.type
_entity_poly.pdbx_seq_one_letter_code
_entity_poly.pdbx_strand_id
1 'polypeptide(L)'
;TYSQALNDAKRELRYLLVYLHGDDHQDTDEFCRSTLCTEEVITFLNARMLFWACSTSKPEGYRVSQALRENTYPFLAMIMLKDRKMTVVGRLEGLIQPEDLINQLTFIMDANQTYLMSERLEREERNQTQVLRQQQDEAYLASLRAD
;
A
#
# COMPACT_ATOMS: atom_id res chain seq x y z
N THR A 1 -4.51 -6.78 -10.95
CA THR A 1 -3.08 -7.13 -11.12
C THR A 1 -2.26 -6.41 -10.08
N TYR A 2 -1.03 -6.85 -9.84
CA TYR A 2 -0.06 -6.19 -8.95
C TYR A 2 0.18 -4.73 -9.35
N SER A 3 0.32 -4.46 -10.65
CA SER A 3 0.49 -3.10 -11.17
C SER A 3 -0.70 -2.19 -10.89
N GLN A 4 -1.93 -2.71 -10.97
CA GLN A 4 -3.14 -1.96 -10.61
C GLN A 4 -3.13 -1.64 -9.11
N ALA A 5 -2.86 -2.62 -8.24
CA ALA A 5 -2.81 -2.42 -6.79
C ALA A 5 -1.76 -1.37 -6.39
N LEU A 6 -0.57 -1.37 -7.03
CA LEU A 6 0.44 -0.33 -6.83
C LEU A 6 -0.04 1.06 -7.28
N ASN A 7 -0.71 1.14 -8.42
CA ASN A 7 -1.23 2.40 -8.94
C ASN A 7 -2.36 2.96 -8.06
N ASP A 8 -3.25 2.10 -7.57
CA ASP A 8 -4.34 2.48 -6.66
C ASP A 8 -3.78 2.97 -5.33
N ALA A 9 -2.82 2.24 -4.74
CA ALA A 9 -2.13 2.64 -3.52
C ALA A 9 -1.41 3.99 -3.66
N LYS A 10 -0.73 4.20 -4.80
CA LYS A 10 -0.09 5.47 -5.13
C LYS A 10 -1.10 6.61 -5.30
N ARG A 11 -2.22 6.35 -5.98
CA ARG A 11 -3.28 7.33 -6.23
C ARG A 11 -3.97 7.75 -4.94
N GLU A 12 -4.23 6.81 -4.04
CA GLU A 12 -4.97 7.03 -2.80
C GLU A 12 -4.06 7.40 -1.62
N LEU A 13 -2.73 7.38 -1.81
CA LEU A 13 -1.74 7.60 -0.75
C LEU A 13 -2.04 6.69 0.45
N ARG A 14 -2.18 5.38 0.17
CA ARG A 14 -2.44 4.33 1.16
C ARG A 14 -1.30 3.31 1.15
N TYR A 15 -1.16 2.60 2.26
CA TYR A 15 -0.30 1.41 2.30
C TYR A 15 -0.90 0.30 1.42
N LEU A 16 -0.04 -0.48 0.80
CA LEU A 16 -0.37 -1.72 0.11
C LEU A 16 0.33 -2.87 0.82
N LEU A 17 -0.45 -3.83 1.30
CA LEU A 17 0.07 -5.09 1.79
C LEU A 17 0.01 -6.13 0.68
N VAL A 18 1.17 -6.68 0.35
CA VAL A 18 1.36 -7.75 -0.63
C VAL A 18 1.57 -9.05 0.11
N TYR A 19 0.71 -10.04 -0.14
CA TYR A 19 0.87 -11.41 0.33
C TYR A 19 1.27 -12.33 -0.84
N LEU A 20 2.40 -13.00 -0.69
CA LEU A 20 2.82 -14.05 -1.61
C LEU A 20 2.57 -15.41 -0.96
N HIS A 21 1.76 -16.21 -1.64
CA HIS A 21 1.37 -17.54 -1.18
C HIS A 21 2.29 -18.59 -1.83
N GLY A 22 3.00 -19.36 -1.00
CA GLY A 22 3.81 -20.49 -1.45
C GLY A 22 3.05 -21.79 -1.20
N ASP A 23 2.45 -22.35 -2.25
CA ASP A 23 1.58 -23.55 -2.18
C ASP A 23 2.30 -24.76 -1.53
N ASP A 24 3.63 -24.87 -1.73
CA ASP A 24 4.44 -26.00 -1.28
C ASP A 24 5.08 -25.81 0.11
N HIS A 25 4.87 -24.66 0.77
CA HIS A 25 5.50 -24.38 2.06
C HIS A 25 4.60 -24.85 3.22
N GLN A 26 5.18 -25.62 4.14
CA GLN A 26 4.46 -26.28 5.25
C GLN A 26 3.66 -25.30 6.14
N ASP A 27 4.17 -24.08 6.30
CA ASP A 27 3.59 -23.05 7.17
C ASP A 27 2.44 -22.27 6.52
N THR A 28 2.25 -22.40 5.21
CA THR A 28 1.32 -21.54 4.46
C THR A 28 -0.15 -21.79 4.84
N ASP A 29 -0.58 -23.05 4.97
CA ASP A 29 -1.97 -23.39 5.30
C ASP A 29 -2.32 -22.94 6.72
N GLU A 30 -1.41 -23.16 7.68
CA GLU A 30 -1.57 -22.71 9.07
C GLU A 30 -1.66 -21.18 9.14
N PHE A 31 -0.76 -20.46 8.47
CA PHE A 31 -0.80 -19.00 8.43
C PHE A 31 -2.12 -18.46 7.89
N CYS A 32 -2.62 -19.03 6.80
CA CYS A 32 -3.89 -18.60 6.22
C CYS A 32 -5.04 -18.81 7.21
N ARG A 33 -5.15 -20.01 7.81
CA ARG A 33 -6.28 -20.36 8.69
C ARG A 33 -6.23 -19.68 10.05
N SER A 34 -5.05 -19.68 10.66
CA SER A 34 -4.87 -19.29 12.07
C SER A 34 -4.48 -17.82 12.22
N THR A 35 -3.97 -17.17 11.17
CA THR A 35 -3.50 -15.78 11.22
C THR A 35 -4.28 -14.88 10.28
N LEU A 36 -4.10 -15.06 8.97
CA LEU A 36 -4.60 -14.11 7.96
C LEU A 36 -6.13 -14.05 7.89
N CYS A 37 -6.80 -15.18 8.09
CA CYS A 37 -8.27 -15.28 8.03
C CYS A 37 -8.97 -14.97 9.37
N THR A 38 -8.24 -14.52 10.40
CA THR A 38 -8.87 -14.11 11.66
C THR A 38 -9.62 -12.79 11.48
N GLU A 39 -10.74 -12.63 12.19
CA GLU A 39 -11.60 -11.44 12.06
C GLU A 39 -10.86 -10.14 12.41
N GLU A 40 -10.00 -10.18 13.43
CA GLU A 40 -9.19 -9.04 13.85
C GLU A 40 -8.23 -8.58 12.75
N VAL A 41 -7.51 -9.51 12.12
CA VAL A 41 -6.59 -9.21 11.01
C VAL A 41 -7.37 -8.71 9.80
N ILE A 42 -8.46 -9.36 9.40
CA ILE A 42 -9.28 -8.95 8.25
C ILE A 42 -9.81 -7.52 8.47
N THR A 43 -10.36 -7.24 9.66
CA THR A 43 -10.90 -5.93 10.02
C THR A 43 -9.82 -4.86 9.98
N PHE A 44 -8.65 -5.15 10.55
CA PHE A 44 -7.50 -4.26 10.54
C PHE A 44 -7.02 -3.95 9.11
N LEU A 45 -6.82 -4.96 8.28
CA LEU A 45 -6.33 -4.81 6.91
C LEU A 45 -7.30 -3.97 6.06
N ASN A 46 -8.59 -4.29 6.09
CA ASN A 46 -9.61 -3.57 5.33
C ASN A 46 -9.74 -2.09 5.74
N ALA A 47 -9.50 -1.77 7.02
CA ALA A 47 -9.60 -0.42 7.52
C ALA A 47 -8.35 0.44 7.21
N ARG A 48 -7.17 -0.18 7.09
CA ARG A 48 -5.89 0.54 7.10
C ARG A 48 -5.16 0.56 5.76
N MET A 49 -5.38 -0.41 4.88
CA MET A 49 -4.55 -0.59 3.68
C MET A 49 -5.28 -1.28 2.53
N LEU A 50 -4.68 -1.22 1.34
CA LEU A 50 -5.06 -2.09 0.24
C LEU A 50 -4.37 -3.44 0.43
N PHE A 51 -5.08 -4.52 0.11
CA PHE A 51 -4.55 -5.87 0.19
C PHE A 51 -4.48 -6.50 -1.20
N TRP A 52 -3.32 -7.05 -1.56
CA TRP A 52 -3.13 -7.81 -2.79
C TRP A 52 -2.45 -9.13 -2.47
N ALA A 53 -2.96 -10.21 -3.03
CA ALA A 53 -2.43 -11.55 -2.83
C ALA A 53 -2.25 -12.30 -4.15
N CYS A 54 -1.22 -13.12 -4.26
CA CYS A 54 -1.04 -14.03 -5.38
C CYS A 54 -0.20 -15.24 -4.99
N SER A 55 -0.52 -16.40 -5.56
CA SER A 55 0.34 -17.58 -5.45
C SER A 55 1.54 -17.44 -6.37
N THR A 56 2.71 -17.87 -5.87
CA THR A 56 3.96 -17.88 -6.64
C THR A 56 3.99 -18.95 -7.73
N SER A 57 3.05 -19.89 -7.73
CA SER A 57 2.82 -20.80 -8.86
C SER A 57 2.27 -20.08 -10.10
N LYS A 58 1.70 -18.87 -9.95
CA LYS A 58 1.21 -18.06 -11.07
C LYS A 58 2.31 -17.16 -11.64
N PRO A 59 2.35 -16.90 -12.96
CA PRO A 59 3.36 -16.03 -13.57
C PRO A 59 3.42 -14.61 -13.00
N GLU A 60 2.30 -14.08 -12.53
CA GLU A 60 2.28 -12.78 -11.84
C GLU A 60 2.92 -12.87 -10.46
N GLY A 61 2.53 -13.85 -9.64
CA GLY A 61 3.10 -14.05 -8.31
C GLY A 61 4.60 -14.30 -8.36
N TYR A 62 5.07 -15.19 -9.26
CA TYR A 62 6.49 -15.46 -9.46
C TYR A 62 7.30 -14.20 -9.80
N ARG A 63 6.82 -13.36 -10.73
CA ARG A 63 7.51 -12.11 -11.08
C ARG A 63 7.59 -11.13 -9.91
N VAL A 64 6.52 -11.04 -9.12
CA VAL A 64 6.47 -10.17 -7.93
C VAL A 64 7.40 -10.72 -6.84
N SER A 65 7.46 -12.03 -6.66
CA SER A 65 8.40 -12.70 -5.78
C SER A 65 9.85 -12.32 -6.14
N GLN A 66 10.26 -12.53 -7.39
CA GLN A 66 11.59 -12.13 -7.86
C GLN A 66 11.92 -10.64 -7.63
N ALA A 67 10.93 -9.76 -7.76
CA ALA A 67 11.10 -8.33 -7.51
C ALA A 67 11.25 -8.00 -6.01
N LEU A 68 10.54 -8.71 -5.13
CA LEU A 68 10.57 -8.49 -3.68
C LEU A 68 11.73 -9.23 -3.01
N ARG A 69 12.27 -10.28 -3.64
CA ARG A 69 13.35 -11.13 -3.11
C ARG A 69 12.98 -11.69 -1.73
N GLU A 70 11.88 -12.45 -1.68
CA GLU A 70 11.50 -13.23 -0.50
C GLU A 70 12.49 -14.37 -0.25
N ASN A 71 12.71 -14.72 1.02
CA ASN A 71 13.56 -15.86 1.38
C ASN A 71 12.75 -17.10 1.81
N THR A 72 11.55 -16.91 2.34
CA THR A 72 10.68 -17.99 2.83
C THR A 72 9.21 -17.59 2.79
N TYR A 73 8.32 -18.55 3.05
CA TYR A 73 6.87 -18.37 3.10
C TYR A 73 6.32 -18.71 4.49
N PRO A 74 5.14 -18.18 4.87
CA PRO A 74 4.40 -17.10 4.21
C PRO A 74 5.19 -15.78 4.15
N PHE A 75 5.02 -15.01 3.07
CA PHE A 75 5.71 -13.73 2.86
C PHE A 75 4.72 -12.58 2.75
N LEU A 76 4.96 -11.52 3.51
CA LEU A 76 4.23 -10.26 3.46
C LEU A 76 5.18 -9.08 3.24
N ALA A 77 4.80 -8.17 2.35
CA ALA A 77 5.50 -6.90 2.15
C ALA A 77 4.54 -5.72 2.25
N MET A 78 4.87 -4.75 3.09
CA MET A 78 4.17 -3.48 3.15
C MET A 78 4.87 -2.45 2.27
N ILE A 79 4.11 -1.84 1.36
CA ILE A 79 4.60 -0.89 0.37
C ILE A 79 3.85 0.43 0.55
N MET A 80 4.57 1.56 0.44
CA MET A 80 3.96 2.89 0.41
C MET A 80 4.68 3.80 -0.58
N LEU A 81 4.05 4.92 -0.91
CA LEU A 81 4.70 5.98 -1.66
C LEU A 81 5.67 6.74 -0.74
N LYS A 82 6.96 6.73 -1.10
CA LYS A 82 8.01 7.50 -0.44
C LYS A 82 8.92 8.09 -1.51
N ASP A 83 9.21 9.39 -1.43
CA ASP A 83 10.03 10.11 -2.42
C ASP A 83 9.54 9.88 -3.86
N ARG A 84 8.21 9.91 -4.04
CA ARG A 84 7.51 9.67 -5.32
C ARG A 84 7.68 8.26 -5.93
N LYS A 85 8.27 7.32 -5.19
CA LYS A 85 8.46 5.92 -5.59
C LYS A 85 7.71 4.97 -4.64
N MET A 86 7.14 3.90 -5.20
CA MET A 86 6.55 2.84 -4.37
C MET A 86 7.68 2.01 -3.77
N THR A 87 7.81 2.07 -2.45
CA THR A 87 8.94 1.51 -1.71
C THR A 87 8.43 0.53 -0.66
N VAL A 88 9.11 -0.62 -0.54
CA VAL A 88 8.84 -1.59 0.53
C VAL A 88 9.36 -0.99 1.85
N VAL A 89 8.47 -0.81 2.82
CA VAL A 89 8.79 -0.25 4.14
C VAL A 89 8.76 -1.27 5.26
N GLY A 90 8.22 -2.46 4.99
CA GLY A 90 8.21 -3.56 5.93
C GLY A 90 8.14 -4.91 5.22
N ARG A 91 8.73 -5.92 5.84
CA ARG A 91 8.72 -7.31 5.39
C ARG A 91 8.46 -8.20 6.60
N LEU A 92 7.58 -9.19 6.43
CA LEU A 92 7.34 -10.22 7.43
C LEU A 92 7.42 -11.57 6.73
N GLU A 93 8.17 -12.50 7.33
CA GLU A 93 8.42 -13.82 6.79
C GLU A 93 8.16 -14.86 7.88
N GLY A 94 7.53 -15.98 7.52
CA GLY A 94 7.27 -17.10 8.43
C GLY A 94 5.98 -16.97 9.24
N LEU A 95 5.71 -17.99 10.07
CA LEU A 95 4.54 -18.03 10.95
C LEU A 95 4.59 -16.92 11.99
N ILE A 96 3.46 -16.25 12.17
CA ILE A 96 3.28 -15.17 13.13
C ILE A 96 1.84 -15.24 13.65
N GLN A 97 1.64 -14.94 14.93
CA GLN A 97 0.31 -14.90 15.52
C GLN A 97 -0.48 -13.66 15.04
N PRO A 98 -1.82 -13.70 15.03
CA PRO A 98 -2.65 -12.59 14.59
C PRO A 98 -2.30 -11.25 15.26
N GLU A 99 -2.15 -11.28 16.59
CA GLU A 99 -1.83 -10.12 17.41
C GLU A 99 -0.46 -9.53 17.06
N ASP A 100 0.55 -10.39 16.90
CA ASP A 100 1.90 -9.99 16.54
C ASP A 100 1.94 -9.41 15.13
N LEU A 101 1.18 -9.99 14.19
CA LEU A 101 1.06 -9.45 12.85
C LEU A 101 0.50 -8.02 12.87
N ILE A 102 -0.58 -7.79 13.62
CA ILE A 102 -1.18 -6.45 13.75
C ILE A 102 -0.18 -5.49 14.41
N ASN A 103 0.51 -5.91 15.47
CA ASN A 103 1.49 -5.09 16.18
C ASN A 103 2.66 -4.68 15.27
N GLN A 104 3.22 -5.63 14.51
CA GLN A 104 4.31 -5.36 13.56
C GLN A 104 3.87 -4.43 12.44
N LEU A 105 2.68 -4.66 11.86
CA LEU A 105 2.14 -3.77 10.82
C LEU A 105 1.90 -2.36 11.37
N THR A 106 1.33 -2.25 12.57
CA THR A 106 1.09 -0.96 13.23
C THR A 106 2.40 -0.23 13.51
N PHE A 107 3.41 -0.92 14.00
CA PHE A 107 4.74 -0.34 14.25
C PHE A 107 5.37 0.24 12.97
N ILE A 108 5.31 -0.50 11.86
CA ILE A 108 5.81 -0.02 10.56
C ILE A 108 5.00 1.18 10.08
N MET A 109 3.68 1.17 10.26
CA MET A 109 2.82 2.29 9.89
C MET A 109 3.16 3.55 10.68
N ASP A 110 3.24 3.46 12.01
CA ASP A 110 3.53 4.60 12.88
C ASP A 110 4.89 5.22 12.57
N ALA A 111 5.92 4.39 12.33
CA ALA A 111 7.24 4.84 11.93
C ALA A 111 7.26 5.62 10.60
N ASN A 112 6.27 5.38 9.73
CA ASN A 112 6.19 5.99 8.41
C ASN A 112 5.02 6.99 8.26
N GLN A 113 4.20 7.18 9.29
CA GLN A 113 2.98 7.97 9.22
C GLN A 113 3.27 9.43 8.85
N THR A 114 4.34 10.01 9.41
CA THR A 114 4.76 11.39 9.13
C THR A 114 5.06 11.61 7.65
N TYR A 115 5.73 10.65 7.00
CA TYR A 115 6.03 10.73 5.56
C TYR A 115 4.77 10.66 4.71
N LEU A 116 3.81 9.81 5.08
CA LEU A 116 2.56 9.71 4.34
C LEU A 116 1.70 10.97 4.50
N MET A 117 1.68 11.56 5.71
CA MET A 117 0.98 12.81 5.98
C MET A 117 1.59 13.99 5.23
N SER A 118 2.93 14.12 5.19
CA SER A 118 3.58 15.20 4.45
C SER A 118 3.28 15.13 2.95
N GLU A 119 3.33 13.93 2.35
CA GLU A 119 2.98 13.74 0.94
C GLU A 119 1.52 14.09 0.63
N ARG A 120 0.60 13.82 1.58
CA ARG A 120 -0.82 14.22 1.45
C ARG A 120 -0.96 15.74 1.48
N LEU A 121 -0.32 16.41 2.43
CA LEU A 121 -0.33 17.87 2.55
C LEU A 121 0.26 18.53 1.30
N GLU A 122 1.43 18.09 0.83
CA GLU A 122 2.07 18.63 -0.38
C GLU A 122 1.21 18.44 -1.65
N ARG A 123 0.43 17.34 -1.71
CA ARG A 123 -0.50 17.12 -2.82
C ARG A 123 -1.70 18.04 -2.73
N GLU A 124 -2.22 18.24 -1.53
CA GLU A 124 -3.34 19.15 -1.28
C GLU A 124 -2.96 20.60 -1.61
N GLU A 125 -1.81 21.08 -1.15
CA GLU A 125 -1.30 22.43 -1.45
C GLU A 125 -1.12 22.66 -2.96
N ARG A 126 -0.58 21.67 -3.68
CA ARG A 126 -0.44 21.74 -5.15
C ARG A 126 -1.80 21.82 -5.85
N ASN A 127 -2.76 21.01 -5.41
CA ASN A 127 -4.11 21.05 -5.97
C ASN A 127 -4.79 22.41 -5.71
N GLN A 128 -4.68 22.94 -4.49
CA GLN A 128 -5.22 24.26 -4.14
C GLN A 128 -4.57 25.38 -4.97
N THR A 129 -3.24 25.33 -5.15
CA THR A 129 -2.50 26.30 -5.97
C THR A 129 -2.96 26.27 -7.43
N GLN A 130 -3.21 25.08 -7.99
CA GLN A 130 -3.70 24.92 -9.36
C GLN A 130 -5.13 25.47 -9.53
N VAL A 131 -6.04 25.15 -8.61
CA VAL A 131 -7.41 25.64 -8.63
C VAL A 131 -7.45 27.17 -8.52
N LEU A 132 -6.64 27.76 -7.64
CA LEU A 132 -6.58 29.21 -7.46
C LEU A 132 -6.10 29.92 -8.74
N ARG A 133 -5.08 29.38 -9.42
CA ARG A 133 -4.60 29.94 -10.70
C ARG A 133 -5.69 29.89 -11.77
N GLN A 134 -6.36 28.76 -11.90
CA GLN A 134 -7.44 28.60 -12.88
C GLN A 134 -8.59 29.59 -12.64
N GLN A 135 -8.98 29.80 -11.38
CA GLN A 135 -10.01 30.79 -11.03
C GLN A 135 -9.58 32.23 -11.37
N GLN A 136 -8.31 32.58 -11.15
CA GLN A 136 -7.78 33.90 -11.52
C GLN A 136 -7.75 34.10 -13.04
N ASP A 137 -7.31 33.10 -13.80
CA ASP A 137 -7.28 33.14 -15.27
C ASP A 137 -8.69 33.29 -15.85
N GLU A 138 -9.68 32.55 -15.32
CA GLU A 138 -11.09 32.67 -15.71
C GLU A 138 -11.67 34.06 -15.41
N ALA A 139 -11.42 34.60 -14.21
CA ALA A 139 -11.86 35.94 -13.83
C ALA A 139 -11.23 37.03 -14.71
N TYR A 140 -9.94 36.89 -15.04
CA TYR A 140 -9.24 37.80 -15.93
C TYR A 140 -9.82 37.79 -17.35
N LEU A 141 -10.05 36.61 -17.92
CA LEU A 141 -10.66 36.46 -19.25
C LEU A 141 -12.10 37.00 -19.30
N ALA A 142 -12.86 36.84 -18.21
CA ALA A 142 -14.21 37.40 -18.12
C ALA A 142 -14.20 38.93 -18.08
N SER A 143 -13.28 39.54 -17.33
CA SER A 143 -13.10 41.00 -17.29
C SER A 143 -12.70 41.55 -18.67
N LEU A 144 -11.81 40.88 -19.39
CA LEU A 144 -11.33 41.32 -20.70
C LEU A 144 -12.42 41.27 -21.80
N ARG A 145 -13.47 40.45 -21.62
CA ARG A 145 -14.62 40.41 -22.55
C ARG A 145 -15.68 41.46 -22.24
N ALA A 146 -15.65 42.03 -21.03
CA ALA A 146 -16.64 43.00 -20.57
C ALA A 146 -16.23 44.45 -20.86
N ASP A 147 -14.94 44.71 -21.11
CA ASP A 147 -14.36 45.94 -21.67
C ASP A 147 -14.30 45.89 -23.20
#